data_AF-A0A3F3QHC7-F1
#
_entry.id   AF-A0A3F3QHC7-F1
#
_cell.length_a   1.000
_cell.length_b   1.000
_cell.length_c   1.000
_cell.angle_alpha   90.00
_cell.angle_beta   90.00
_cell.angle_gamma   90.00
#
_symmetry.space_group_name_H-M   'P 1'
#
loop_
_entity.id
_entity.type
_entity.pdbx_description
1 polymer ?
#
loop_
_entity_poly.entity_id
_entity_poly.type
_entity_poly.pdbx_seq_one_letter_code
_entity_poly.pdbx_strand_id
1 'polypeptide(L)'
;MPQTSGLHVAIFRNHDGVYKHWGLFLDGPTKLEKTVFQIMGSSTRYYFEKLNSDARESADLLELVHLCDVANSHATAIEDAAENMTIHNEAPGYNCQDYVLELLDDLEERGFIDKEDADYRKNRMALERKQEGLD
;
A
#
# COMPACT_ATOMS: atom_id res chain seq x y z
N MET A 1 -8.21 -10.22 -23.09
CA MET A 1 -7.26 -9.32 -22.40
C MET A 1 -6.78 -10.06 -21.15
N PRO A 2 -5.52 -9.89 -20.72
CA PRO A 2 -5.12 -10.33 -19.39
C PRO A 2 -6.06 -9.71 -18.37
N GLN A 3 -6.49 -10.47 -17.37
CA GLN A 3 -7.26 -9.88 -16.27
C GLN A 3 -6.30 -9.09 -15.39
N THR A 4 -6.70 -7.87 -15.07
CA THR A 4 -5.94 -6.96 -14.21
C THR A 4 -6.75 -6.59 -12.98
N SER A 5 -6.03 -6.23 -11.93
CA SER A 5 -6.57 -5.71 -10.67
C SER A 5 -5.98 -4.34 -10.44
N GLY A 6 -6.79 -3.41 -9.95
CA GLY A 6 -6.31 -2.07 -9.64
C GLY A 6 -5.46 -2.09 -8.37
N LEU A 7 -4.26 -1.53 -8.45
CA LEU A 7 -3.39 -1.31 -7.30
C LEU A 7 -3.58 0.12 -6.81
N HIS A 8 -3.87 0.26 -5.51
CA HIS A 8 -4.19 1.54 -4.89
C HIS A 8 -3.44 1.70 -3.57
N VAL A 9 -3.31 2.94 -3.12
CA VAL A 9 -3.05 3.22 -1.71
C VAL A 9 -4.33 3.74 -1.07
N ALA A 10 -4.79 3.03 -0.06
CA ALA A 10 -5.91 3.43 0.77
C ALA A 10 -5.38 4.25 1.95
N ILE A 11 -5.87 5.48 2.07
CA ILE A 11 -5.52 6.41 3.14
C ILE A 11 -6.70 6.46 4.11
N PHE A 12 -6.47 6.02 5.33
CA PHE A 12 -7.46 5.95 6.39
C PHE A 12 -7.22 7.02 7.46
N ARG A 13 -8.31 7.41 8.13
CA ARG A 13 -8.25 8.18 9.36
C ARG A 13 -7.63 7.31 10.45
N ASN A 14 -6.62 7.86 11.13
CA ASN A 14 -6.04 7.25 12.32
C ASN A 14 -6.53 8.01 13.55
N HIS A 15 -7.45 7.42 14.33
CA HIS A 15 -8.05 8.11 15.48
C HIS A 15 -7.07 8.28 16.64
N ASP A 16 -6.11 7.37 16.77
CA ASP A 16 -5.16 7.31 17.89
C ASP A 16 -3.75 7.78 17.49
N GLY A 17 -3.54 8.14 16.23
CA GLY A 17 -2.24 8.52 15.67
C GLY A 17 -2.17 9.97 15.21
N VAL A 18 -0.94 10.46 15.07
CA VAL A 18 -0.66 11.82 14.56
C VAL A 18 -0.85 11.90 13.04
N TYR A 19 -0.54 10.80 12.34
CA TYR A 19 -0.55 10.71 10.89
C TYR A 19 -1.66 9.81 10.38
N LYS A 20 -2.13 10.07 9.16
CA LYS A 20 -3.03 9.19 8.44
C LYS A 20 -2.41 7.81 8.29
N HIS A 21 -3.26 6.79 8.35
CA HIS A 21 -2.84 5.40 8.19
C HIS A 21 -2.91 4.99 6.72
N TRP A 22 -1.85 4.38 6.19
CA TRP A 22 -1.79 3.95 4.80
C TRP A 22 -1.78 2.42 4.71
N GLY A 23 -2.45 1.89 3.68
CA GLY A 23 -2.36 0.49 3.29
C GLY A 23 -2.35 0.35 1.77
N LEU A 24 -1.60 -0.63 1.27
CA LEU A 24 -1.61 -0.98 -0.15
C LEU A 24 -2.83 -1.87 -0.42
N PHE A 25 -3.73 -1.42 -1.28
CA PHE A 25 -4.97 -2.12 -1.61
C PHE A 25 -4.90 -2.72 -3.02
N LEU A 26 -5.00 -4.05 -3.08
CA LEU A 26 -5.18 -4.80 -4.32
C LEU A 26 -6.67 -5.06 -4.53
N ASP A 27 -7.24 -4.42 -5.55
CA ASP A 27 -8.65 -4.53 -5.90
C ASP A 27 -8.89 -5.75 -6.80
N GLY A 28 -8.74 -6.94 -6.22
CA GLY A 28 -8.92 -8.22 -6.91
C GLY A 28 -10.31 -8.40 -7.53
N PRO A 29 -10.46 -9.32 -8.51
CA PRO A 29 -11.68 -9.44 -9.30
C PRO A 29 -12.87 -9.97 -8.48
N THR A 30 -12.62 -10.69 -7.38
CA THR A 30 -13.66 -11.14 -6.45
C THR A 30 -13.49 -10.50 -5.07
N LYS A 31 -14.56 -10.51 -4.27
CA LYS A 31 -14.53 -9.99 -2.89
C LYS A 31 -13.46 -10.64 -2.01
N LEU A 32 -13.11 -11.90 -2.27
CA LEU A 32 -12.11 -12.64 -1.50
C LEU A 32 -10.66 -12.31 -1.94
N GLU A 33 -10.50 -11.71 -3.11
CA GLU A 33 -9.20 -11.31 -3.67
C GLU A 33 -8.92 -9.82 -3.47
N LYS A 34 -9.86 -9.11 -2.83
CA LYS A 34 -9.67 -7.74 -2.37
C LYS A 34 -8.92 -7.76 -1.05
N THR A 35 -7.72 -7.18 -1.07
CA THR A 35 -6.79 -7.31 0.04
C THR A 35 -6.11 -5.99 0.33
N VAL A 36 -6.05 -5.60 1.60
CA VAL A 36 -5.23 -4.49 2.10
C VAL A 36 -4.00 -5.08 2.80
N PHE A 37 -2.82 -4.62 2.40
CA PHE A 37 -1.53 -4.91 3.03
C PHE A 37 -1.07 -3.67 3.80
N GLN A 38 -0.79 -3.82 5.09
CA GLN A 38 -0.43 -2.69 5.95
C GLN A 38 0.48 -3.14 7.09
N ILE A 39 1.09 -2.17 7.77
CA ILE A 39 1.72 -2.40 9.07
C ILE A 39 0.91 -1.73 10.17
N MET A 40 0.67 -2.47 11.24
CA MET A 40 -0.09 -2.02 12.41
C MET A 40 0.83 -1.94 13.62
N GLY A 41 0.41 -1.21 14.65
CA GLY A 41 1.20 -0.98 15.86
C GLY A 41 1.69 0.47 15.97
N SER A 42 2.56 0.73 16.94
CA SER A 42 3.09 2.07 17.21
C SER A 42 4.39 2.01 18.00
N SER A 43 5.14 3.11 17.97
CA SER A 43 6.37 3.28 18.77
C SER A 43 7.36 2.12 18.59
N THR A 44 7.91 1.93 17.39
CA THR A 44 8.93 0.90 17.10
C THR A 44 8.47 -0.55 17.29
N ARG A 45 7.14 -0.79 17.28
CA ARG A 45 6.52 -2.12 17.43
C ARG A 45 5.47 -2.36 16.36
N TYR A 46 5.86 -2.10 15.12
CA TYR A 46 5.08 -2.39 13.94
C TYR A 46 5.13 -3.88 13.59
N TYR A 47 4.02 -4.40 13.09
CA TYR A 47 3.88 -5.75 12.56
C TYR A 47 3.04 -5.73 11.29
N PHE A 48 3.32 -6.65 10.36
CA PHE A 48 2.55 -6.80 9.13
C PHE A 48 1.14 -7.31 9.43
N GLU A 49 0.15 -6.76 8.73
CA GLU A 49 -1.22 -7.23 8.74
C GLU A 49 -1.77 -7.28 7.31
N LYS A 50 -2.42 -8.40 6.99
CA LYS A 50 -3.20 -8.61 5.77
C LYS A 50 -4.69 -8.63 6.11
N LEU A 51 -5.47 -7.77 5.47
CA LEU A 51 -6.92 -7.74 5.59
C LEU A 51 -7.58 -8.13 4.26
N ASN A 52 -8.34 -9.23 4.25
CA ASN A 52 -9.17 -9.61 3.10
C ASN A 52 -10.48 -8.82 3.12
N SER A 53 -10.43 -7.57 2.71
CA SER A 53 -11.57 -6.65 2.68
C SER A 53 -11.47 -5.65 1.53
N ASP A 54 -12.62 -5.11 1.11
CA ASP A 54 -12.63 -3.95 0.21
C ASP A 54 -12.34 -2.69 1.02
N ALA A 55 -11.25 -1.99 0.71
CA ALA A 55 -10.88 -0.75 1.40
C ALA A 55 -12.02 0.29 1.39
N ARG A 56 -12.88 0.27 0.36
CA ARG A 56 -14.02 1.17 0.18
C ARG A 56 -15.16 0.94 1.17
N GLU A 57 -15.18 -0.23 1.82
CA GLU A 57 -16.18 -0.55 2.85
C GLU A 57 -15.79 0.02 4.23
N SER A 58 -14.57 0.53 4.40
CA SER A 58 -14.12 1.15 5.65
C SER A 58 -14.74 2.55 5.84
N ALA A 59 -15.37 2.78 6.99
CA ALA A 59 -15.87 4.09 7.38
C ALA A 59 -14.74 5.13 7.62
N ASP A 60 -13.51 4.66 7.83
CA ASP A 60 -12.34 5.50 8.05
C ASP A 60 -11.59 5.84 6.76
N LEU A 61 -12.01 5.30 5.60
CA LEU A 61 -11.38 5.63 4.32
C LEU A 61 -11.55 7.13 4.02
N LEU A 62 -10.43 7.83 3.90
CA LEU A 62 -10.38 9.25 3.53
C LEU A 62 -10.16 9.42 2.02
N GLU A 63 -9.28 8.59 1.45
CA GLU A 63 -8.91 8.67 0.05
C GLU A 63 -8.46 7.30 -0.46
N LEU A 64 -8.79 6.99 -1.71
CA LEU A 64 -8.28 5.81 -2.41
C LEU A 64 -7.52 6.28 -3.65
N VAL A 65 -6.20 6.27 -3.58
CA VAL A 65 -5.32 6.73 -4.65
C VAL A 65 -5.04 5.55 -5.58
N HIS A 66 -5.61 5.56 -6.78
CA HIS A 66 -5.23 4.59 -7.82
C HIS A 66 -3.80 4.88 -8.30
N LEU A 67 -3.00 3.82 -8.41
CA LEU A 67 -1.63 3.90 -8.91
C LEU A 67 -1.55 3.39 -10.34
N CYS A 68 -1.88 2.12 -10.54
CA CYS A 68 -1.83 1.43 -11.82
C CYS A 68 -2.68 0.14 -11.76
N ASP A 69 -2.77 -0.55 -12.90
CA ASP A 69 -3.36 -1.89 -12.97
C ASP A 69 -2.25 -2.93 -13.08
N VAL A 70 -2.32 -3.98 -12.26
CA VAL A 70 -1.37 -5.10 -12.26
C VAL A 70 -2.03 -6.36 -12.80
N ALA A 71 -1.24 -7.25 -13.41
CA ALA A 71 -1.76 -8.55 -13.86
C ALA A 71 -2.22 -9.39 -12.67
N ASN A 72 -3.39 -10.04 -12.76
CA ASN A 72 -3.91 -10.88 -11.66
C ASN A 72 -2.96 -12.03 -11.29
N SER A 73 -2.13 -12.48 -12.23
CA SER A 73 -1.07 -13.46 -11.98
C SER A 73 0.02 -12.98 -11.02
N HIS A 74 0.11 -11.68 -10.75
CA HIS A 74 1.07 -11.10 -9.79
C HIS A 74 0.52 -11.04 -8.36
N ALA A 75 -0.77 -11.31 -8.13
CA ALA A 75 -1.41 -11.10 -6.81
C ALA A 75 -0.68 -11.82 -5.66
N THR A 76 -0.36 -13.11 -5.83
CA THR A 76 0.38 -13.89 -4.82
C THR A 76 1.80 -13.34 -4.61
N ALA A 77 2.48 -12.92 -5.68
CA ALA A 77 3.83 -12.39 -5.57
C ALA A 77 3.86 -11.00 -4.88
N ILE A 78 2.83 -10.18 -5.07
CA ILE A 78 2.64 -8.91 -4.37
C ILE A 78 2.37 -9.15 -2.88
N GLU A 79 1.54 -10.14 -2.56
CA GLU A 79 1.31 -10.56 -1.17
C GLU A 79 2.61 -11.04 -0.51
N ASP A 80 3.35 -11.93 -1.17
CA ASP A 80 4.64 -12.43 -0.68
C ASP A 80 5.64 -11.28 -0.48
N ALA A 81 5.67 -10.29 -1.39
CA ALA A 81 6.51 -9.11 -1.25
C ALA A 81 6.15 -8.29 0.00
N ALA A 82 4.85 -8.04 0.21
CA ALA A 82 4.35 -7.30 1.36
C ALA A 82 4.64 -8.00 2.69
N GLU A 83 4.37 -9.32 2.78
CA GLU A 83 4.56 -10.08 4.02
C GLU A 83 6.04 -10.22 4.41
N ASN A 84 6.94 -10.33 3.43
CA ASN A 84 8.37 -10.55 3.68
C ASN A 84 9.20 -9.25 3.70
N MET A 85 8.56 -8.08 3.55
CA MET A 85 9.27 -6.81 3.59
C MET A 85 9.82 -6.53 5.00
N THR A 86 11.02 -5.94 5.07
CA THR A 86 11.61 -5.58 6.35
C THR A 86 10.84 -4.40 6.95
N ILE A 87 10.36 -4.56 8.19
CA ILE A 87 9.74 -3.48 8.96
C ILE A 87 10.80 -2.87 9.87
N HIS A 88 11.15 -1.61 9.61
CA HIS A 88 12.23 -0.89 10.27
C HIS A 88 11.87 -0.39 11.69
N ASN A 89 11.56 -1.32 12.59
CA ASN A 89 11.23 -1.03 13.97
C ASN A 89 12.37 -0.35 14.74
N GLU A 90 13.61 -0.46 14.29
CA GLU A 90 14.76 0.25 14.85
C GLU A 90 14.73 1.77 14.59
N ALA A 91 13.95 2.24 13.61
CA ALA A 91 13.91 3.63 13.19
C ALA A 91 12.70 4.36 13.80
N PRO A 92 12.88 5.34 14.72
CA PRO A 92 11.77 6.01 15.40
C PRO A 92 10.83 6.81 14.50
N GLY A 93 11.30 7.25 13.33
CA GLY A 93 10.50 7.99 12.35
C GLY A 93 9.71 7.09 11.39
N TYR A 94 10.03 5.79 11.35
CA TYR A 94 9.42 4.84 10.42
C TYR A 94 7.96 4.60 10.76
N ASN A 95 7.09 4.62 9.76
CA ASN A 95 5.65 4.42 9.92
C ASN A 95 5.02 3.72 8.70
N CYS A 96 3.70 3.54 8.73
CA CYS A 96 2.94 2.86 7.68
C CYS A 96 3.05 3.49 6.29
N GLN A 97 3.30 4.81 6.21
CA GLN A 97 3.47 5.51 4.94
C GLN A 97 4.82 5.15 4.34
N ASP A 98 5.89 5.15 5.13
CA ASP A 98 7.23 4.71 4.70
C ASP A 98 7.19 3.26 4.20
N TYR A 99 6.56 2.36 4.96
CA TYR A 99 6.33 0.97 4.55
C TYR A 99 5.63 0.86 3.19
N VAL A 100 4.54 1.59 2.97
CA VAL A 100 3.83 1.54 1.69
C VAL A 100 4.70 2.10 0.56
N LEU A 101 5.48 3.15 0.80
CA LEU A 101 6.39 3.69 -0.20
C LEU A 101 7.51 2.73 -0.56
N GLU A 102 8.15 2.10 0.43
CA GLU A 102 9.20 1.08 0.24
C GLU A 102 8.65 -0.17 -0.48
N LEU A 103 7.43 -0.59 -0.15
CA LEU A 103 6.78 -1.70 -0.85
C LEU A 103 6.57 -1.39 -2.32
N LEU A 104 6.17 -0.16 -2.65
CA LEU A 104 6.02 0.25 -4.05
C LEU A 104 7.36 0.23 -4.79
N ASP A 105 8.45 0.67 -4.15
CA ASP A 105 9.79 0.60 -4.72
C ASP A 105 10.20 -0.87 -5.00
N ASP A 106 9.96 -1.79 -4.06
CA ASP A 106 10.22 -3.23 -4.26
C ASP A 106 9.39 -3.83 -5.40
N LEU A 107 8.11 -3.43 -5.54
CA LEU A 107 7.25 -3.88 -6.63
C LEU A 107 7.70 -3.34 -8.01
N GLU A 108 8.25 -2.12 -8.06
CA GLU A 108 8.89 -1.58 -9.27
C GLU A 108 10.15 -2.37 -9.63
N GLU A 109 11.03 -2.64 -8.66
CA GLU A 109 12.28 -3.37 -8.88
C GLU A 109 12.05 -4.81 -9.36
N ARG A 110 10.99 -5.45 -8.87
CA ARG A 110 10.57 -6.79 -9.30
C ARG A 110 9.84 -6.81 -10.65
N GLY A 111 9.54 -5.64 -11.22
CA GLY A 111 8.86 -5.50 -12.51
C GLY A 111 7.37 -5.84 -12.46
N PHE A 112 6.74 -5.81 -11.27
CA PHE A 112 5.30 -5.96 -11.13
C PHE A 112 4.55 -4.68 -11.47
N ILE A 113 5.22 -3.54 -11.30
CA ILE A 113 4.78 -2.21 -11.70
C ILE A 113 5.75 -1.66 -12.74
N ASP A 114 5.22 -1.08 -13.82
CA ASP A 114 6.04 -0.38 -14.80
C ASP A 114 6.37 1.04 -14.30
N LYS A 115 7.58 1.21 -13.75
CA LYS A 115 8.04 2.51 -13.27
C LYS A 115 8.20 3.58 -14.35
N GLU A 116 8.24 3.19 -15.63
CA GLU A 116 8.32 4.12 -16.76
C GLU A 116 6.94 4.56 -17.25
N ASP A 117 5.86 3.93 -16.78
CA ASP A 117 4.49 4.31 -17.10
C ASP A 117 4.19 5.74 -16.59
N ALA A 118 3.75 6.60 -17.50
CA ALA A 118 3.59 8.02 -17.22
C ALA A 118 2.45 8.31 -16.23
N ASP A 119 1.38 7.51 -16.26
CA ASP A 119 0.24 7.67 -15.36
C ASP A 119 0.60 7.16 -13.96
N TYR A 120 1.25 6.00 -13.87
CA TYR A 120 1.80 5.50 -12.62
C TYR A 120 2.75 6.50 -11.97
N ARG A 121 3.75 7.02 -12.69
CA ARG A 121 4.71 8.01 -12.17
C ARG A 121 4.01 9.27 -11.66
N LYS A 122 3.01 9.75 -12.39
CA LYS A 122 2.22 10.91 -11.99
C LYS A 122 1.45 10.63 -10.70
N ASN A 123 0.81 9.47 -10.59
CA ASN A 123 0.05 9.07 -9.41
C ASN A 123 0.97 8.80 -8.20
N ARG A 124 2.12 8.17 -8.42
CA ARG A 124 3.20 7.96 -7.43
C ARG A 124 3.70 9.29 -6.86
N MET A 125 4.07 10.24 -7.71
CA MET A 125 4.48 11.59 -7.27
C MET A 125 3.37 12.33 -6.51
N ALA A 126 2.10 12.12 -6.89
CA ALA A 126 0.97 12.72 -6.17
C ALA A 126 0.75 12.08 -4.80
N LEU A 127 0.99 10.77 -4.68
CA LEU A 127 0.96 10.03 -3.43
C LEU A 127 2.08 10.48 -2.49
N GLU A 128 3.33 10.54 -2.95
CA GLU A 128 4.48 10.98 -2.14
C GLU A 128 4.27 12.37 -1.52
N ARG A 129 3.64 13.30 -2.25
CA ARG A 129 3.29 14.64 -1.73
C ARG A 129 2.26 14.62 -0.59
N LYS A 130 1.57 13.50 -0.38
CA LYS A 130 0.64 13.30 0.73
C LYS A 130 1.33 12.69 1.95
N GLN A 131 2.58 12.24 1.83
CA GLN A 131 3.32 11.67 2.94
C GLN A 131 3.43 12.70 4.07
N GLU A 132 3.16 12.26 5.28
CA GLU A 132 3.24 13.04 6.50
C GLU A 132 4.40 12.50 7.33
N GLY A 133 5.20 13.39 7.91
CA GLY A 133 6.36 13.03 8.72
C GLY A 133 6.84 14.21 9.57
N LEU A 134 7.75 13.92 10.50
CA LEU A 134 8.51 14.96 11.19
C LEU A 134 9.73 15.29 10.32
N ASP A 135 9.80 16.52 9.80
CA ASP A 135 11.02 17.10 9.22
C ASP A 135 12.18 17.12 10.24
#